data_AF-A0A963XV26-F1
#
_entry.id   AF-A0A963XV26-F1
#
_cell.length_a   1.000
_cell.length_b   1.000
_cell.length_c   1.000
_cell.angle_alpha   90.00
_cell.angle_beta   90.00
_cell.angle_gamma   90.00
#
_symmetry.space_group_name_H-M   'P 1'
#
loop_
_entity.id
_entity.type
_entity.pdbx_description
1 polymer ?
#
loop_
_entity_poly.entity_id
_entity_poly.type
_entity_poly.pdbx_seq_one_letter_code
_entity_poly.pdbx_strand_id
1 'polypeptide(L)'
;MTTGNVTGGSTECALVDQAMGLLEQIIAEINAAMDRLKNNQFDELKDATRSYRDLRQALLYVFEERSKIAKLDRQEAGVVYDYALDLDAARDEIGRRLARLRDAGDGG
;
A
#
# COMPACT_ATOMS: atom_id res chain seq x y z
N MET A 1 -4.98 -19.05 24.08
CA MET A 1 -5.96 -18.22 23.35
C MET A 1 -5.32 -16.88 23.06
N THR A 2 -4.78 -16.68 21.85
CA THR A 2 -4.67 -15.35 21.23
C THR A 2 -4.64 -15.56 19.72
N THR A 3 -5.77 -15.28 19.09
CA THR A 3 -5.97 -15.22 17.65
C THR A 3 -5.67 -13.81 17.17
N GLY A 4 -4.94 -13.66 16.05
CA GLY A 4 -4.99 -12.42 15.27
C GLY A 4 -3.65 -12.01 14.67
N ASN A 5 -3.41 -12.39 13.41
CA ASN A 5 -3.17 -11.45 12.30
C ASN A 5 -2.81 -12.23 11.02
N VAL A 6 -3.79 -12.88 10.38
CA VAL A 6 -3.62 -13.57 9.08
C VAL A 6 -4.32 -12.80 7.94
N THR A 7 -4.98 -11.68 8.22
CA THR A 7 -5.89 -11.00 7.29
C THR A 7 -5.24 -9.99 6.34
N GLY A 8 -3.96 -9.64 6.53
CA GLY A 8 -3.24 -8.69 5.65
C GLY A 8 -2.97 -9.24 4.23
N GLY A 9 -2.38 -10.44 4.14
CA GLY A 9 -1.95 -11.01 2.85
C GLY A 9 -3.09 -11.37 1.90
N SER A 10 -4.28 -11.71 2.42
CA SER A 10 -5.44 -12.06 1.59
C SER A 10 -6.06 -10.84 0.90
N THR A 11 -5.96 -9.66 1.51
CA THR A 11 -6.50 -8.40 0.97
C THR A 11 -5.54 -7.80 -0.06
N GLU A 12 -4.23 -7.93 0.18
CA GLU A 12 -3.19 -7.52 -0.77
C GLU A 12 -3.17 -8.37 -2.04
N CYS A 13 -3.32 -9.70 -1.91
CA CYS A 13 -3.46 -10.60 -3.06
C CYS A 13 -4.72 -10.28 -3.88
N ALA A 14 -5.85 -10.07 -3.22
CA ALA A 14 -7.11 -9.72 -3.90
C ALA A 14 -7.02 -8.40 -4.68
N LEU A 15 -6.25 -7.43 -4.17
CA LEU A 15 -6.05 -6.15 -4.86
C LEU A 15 -5.06 -6.26 -6.02
N VAL A 16 -4.05 -7.13 -5.92
CA VAL A 16 -3.16 -7.47 -7.05
C VAL A 16 -3.95 -8.19 -8.15
N ASP A 17 -4.81 -9.14 -7.78
CA ASP A 17 -5.67 -9.87 -8.73
C ASP A 17 -6.65 -8.91 -9.43
N GLN A 18 -7.22 -7.96 -8.69
CA GLN A 18 -8.07 -6.92 -9.27
C GLN A 18 -7.30 -5.98 -10.21
N ALA A 19 -6.07 -5.61 -9.88
CA ALA A 19 -5.20 -4.81 -10.74
C ALA A 19 -4.79 -5.56 -12.02
N MET A 20 -4.50 -6.86 -11.91
CA MET A 20 -4.21 -7.73 -13.06
C MET A 20 -5.42 -7.83 -14.00
N GLY A 21 -6.63 -8.01 -13.46
CA GLY A 21 -7.87 -8.02 -14.25
C GLY A 21 -8.12 -6.69 -14.99
N LEU A 22 -7.80 -5.55 -14.35
CA LEU A 22 -7.88 -4.24 -15.00
C LEU A 22 -6.86 -4.08 -16.14
N LEU A 23 -5.63 -4.58 -15.95
CA LEU A 23 -4.61 -4.57 -17.00
C LEU A 23 -5.03 -5.43 -18.20
N GLU A 24 -5.63 -6.59 -17.98
CA GLU A 24 -6.16 -7.44 -19.05
C GLU A 24 -7.29 -6.74 -19.82
N GLN A 25 -8.19 -6.03 -19.13
CA GLN A 25 -9.23 -5.22 -19.77
C GLN A 25 -8.64 -4.08 -20.61
N ILE A 26 -7.62 -3.38 -20.10
CA ILE A 26 -6.93 -2.31 -20.84
C ILE A 26 -6.24 -2.87 -22.08
N ILE A 27 -5.59 -4.03 -21.99
CA ILE A 27 -4.97 -4.69 -23.15
C ILE A 27 -6.04 -5.04 -24.20
N ALA A 28 -7.19 -5.55 -23.78
CA ALA A 28 -8.31 -5.84 -24.69
C ALA A 28 -8.83 -4.57 -25.39
N GLU A 29 -8.98 -3.46 -24.67
CA GLU A 29 -9.41 -2.18 -25.23
C GLU A 29 -8.39 -1.59 -26.23
N ILE A 30 -7.09 -1.70 -25.93
CA ILE A 30 -6.02 -1.28 -26.84
C ILE A 30 -6.07 -2.10 -28.14
N ASN A 31 -6.25 -3.42 -28.05
CA ASN A 31 -6.37 -4.28 -29.22
C ASN A 31 -7.59 -3.90 -30.08
N ALA A 32 -8.74 -3.66 -29.45
CA ALA A 32 -9.94 -3.20 -30.15
C ALA A 32 -9.74 -1.83 -30.82
N ALA A 33 -9.05 -0.90 -30.18
CA ALA A 33 -8.72 0.40 -30.76
C ALA A 33 -7.76 0.27 -31.96
N MET A 34 -6.76 -0.63 -31.88
CA MET A 34 -5.87 -0.93 -33.00
C MET A 34 -6.61 -1.52 -34.20
N ASP A 35 -7.63 -2.34 -33.98
CA ASP A 35 -8.43 -2.90 -35.07
C ASP A 35 -9.37 -1.87 -35.71
N ARG A 36 -9.92 -0.91 -34.95
CA ARG A 36 -10.65 0.23 -35.51
C ARG A 36 -9.74 1.15 -36.34
N LEU A 37 -8.49 1.31 -35.91
CA LEU A 37 -7.48 2.08 -36.64
C LEU A 37 -7.15 1.44 -38.00
N LYS A 38 -7.03 0.10 -38.06
CA LYS A 38 -6.87 -0.64 -39.33
C LYS A 38 -8.05 -0.46 -40.28
N ASN A 39 -9.24 -0.15 -39.76
CA ASN A 39 -10.48 0.03 -40.51
C ASN A 39 -10.76 1.51 -40.91
N ASN A 40 -9.78 2.42 -40.78
CA ASN A 40 -9.89 3.84 -41.20
C ASN A 40 -11.01 4.67 -40.51
N GLN A 41 -11.38 4.34 -39.26
CA GLN A 41 -12.32 5.13 -38.45
C GLN A 41 -11.57 6.21 -37.63
N PHE A 42 -11.20 7.32 -38.28
CA PHE A 42 -10.27 8.32 -37.72
C PHE A 42 -10.86 9.29 -36.67
N ASP A 43 -12.17 9.50 -36.65
CA ASP A 43 -12.80 10.41 -35.69
C ASP A 43 -12.90 9.78 -34.29
N GLU A 44 -13.22 8.48 -34.21
CA GLU A 44 -13.22 7.73 -32.94
C GLU A 44 -11.82 7.59 -32.33
N LEU A 45 -10.77 7.64 -33.14
CA LEU A 45 -9.39 7.48 -32.69
C LEU A 45 -8.92 8.65 -31.81
N LYS A 46 -9.32 9.88 -32.13
CA LYS A 46 -8.92 11.07 -31.36
C LYS A 46 -9.51 11.03 -29.95
N ASP A 47 -10.78 10.67 -29.85
CA ASP A 47 -11.48 10.53 -28.58
C ASP A 47 -10.90 9.35 -27.77
N ALA A 48 -10.64 8.21 -28.40
CA ALA A 48 -9.98 7.08 -27.75
C ALA A 48 -8.58 7.43 -27.22
N THR A 49 -7.79 8.19 -28.00
CA THR A 49 -6.44 8.63 -27.58
C THR A 49 -6.51 9.58 -26.38
N ARG A 50 -7.55 10.44 -26.33
CA ARG A 50 -7.78 11.35 -25.20
C ARG A 50 -8.18 10.57 -23.95
N SER A 51 -9.16 9.67 -24.05
CA SER A 51 -9.59 8.81 -22.94
C SER A 51 -8.45 7.96 -22.39
N TYR A 52 -7.58 7.42 -23.25
CA TYR A 52 -6.39 6.70 -22.82
C TYR A 52 -5.40 7.57 -22.03
N ARG A 53 -5.17 8.81 -22.47
CA ARG A 53 -4.31 9.75 -21.74
C ARG A 53 -4.90 10.12 -20.38
N ASP A 54 -6.21 10.36 -20.32
CA ASP A 54 -6.91 10.68 -19.07
C ASP A 54 -6.84 9.50 -18.09
N LEU A 55 -7.03 8.26 -18.57
CA LEU A 55 -6.88 7.05 -17.76
C LEU A 55 -5.45 6.85 -17.27
N ARG A 56 -4.45 7.04 -18.15
CA ARG A 56 -3.04 6.99 -17.76
C ARG A 56 -2.71 8.01 -16.67
N GLN A 57 -3.26 9.22 -16.78
CA GLN A 57 -3.05 10.27 -15.78
C GLN A 57 -3.72 9.90 -14.44
N ALA A 58 -4.93 9.36 -14.46
CA ALA A 58 -5.62 8.87 -13.27
C ALA A 58 -4.82 7.75 -12.57
N LEU A 59 -4.23 6.82 -13.34
CA LEU A 59 -3.37 5.76 -12.80
C LEU A 59 -2.10 6.32 -12.14
N LEU A 60 -1.46 7.32 -12.75
CA LEU A 60 -0.30 7.99 -12.13
C LEU A 60 -0.67 8.64 -10.80
N TYR A 61 -1.84 9.30 -10.71
CA TYR A 61 -2.33 9.85 -9.45
C TYR A 61 -2.58 8.77 -8.39
N VAL A 62 -3.13 7.63 -8.77
CA VAL A 62 -3.32 6.50 -7.84
C VAL A 62 -1.97 5.98 -7.32
N PHE A 63 -0.94 5.89 -8.15
CA PHE A 63 0.41 5.50 -7.69
C PHE A 63 1.05 6.54 -6.76
N GLU A 64 0.84 7.83 -7.02
CA GLU A 64 1.27 8.89 -6.12
C GLU A 64 0.57 8.82 -4.76
N GLU A 65 -0.76 8.62 -4.74
CA GLU A 65 -1.53 8.45 -3.50
C GLU A 65 -1.11 7.20 -2.73
N ARG A 66 -0.85 6.08 -3.40
CA ARG A 66 -0.28 4.88 -2.75
C ARG A 66 1.05 5.16 -2.09
N SER A 67 1.91 5.94 -2.76
CA SER A 67 3.20 6.35 -2.20
C SER A 67 3.05 7.26 -0.98
N LYS A 68 1.99 8.07 -0.92
CA LYS A 68 1.65 8.89 0.25
C LYS A 68 1.09 8.04 1.40
N ILE A 69 0.15 7.13 1.12
CA ILE A 69 -0.42 6.22 2.13
C ILE A 69 0.69 5.39 2.77
N ALA A 70 1.57 4.77 1.98
CA ALA A 70 2.69 4.01 2.51
C ALA A 70 3.64 4.82 3.41
N LYS A 71 3.77 6.14 3.16
CA LYS A 71 4.52 7.04 4.05
C LYS A 71 3.75 7.33 5.33
N LEU A 72 2.44 7.53 5.25
CA LEU A 72 1.59 7.77 6.42
C LEU A 72 1.53 6.54 7.33
N ASP A 73 1.35 5.34 6.78
CA ASP A 73 1.35 4.09 7.55
C ASP A 73 2.66 3.90 8.33
N ARG A 74 3.80 4.23 7.71
CA ARG A 74 5.11 4.19 8.38
C ARG A 74 5.21 5.20 9.52
N GLN A 75 4.66 6.40 9.34
CA GLN A 75 4.65 7.44 10.36
C GLN A 75 3.74 7.06 11.54
N GLU A 76 2.56 6.52 11.27
CA GLU A 76 1.61 6.07 12.30
C GLU A 76 2.14 4.87 13.09
N ALA A 77 2.83 3.93 12.42
CA ALA A 77 3.53 2.83 13.06
C ALA A 77 4.77 3.25 13.88
N GLY A 78 5.08 4.55 13.96
CA GLY A 78 6.22 5.07 14.73
C GLY A 78 7.58 4.65 14.18
N VAL A 79 7.66 4.24 12.91
CA VAL A 79 8.90 3.77 12.27
C VAL A 79 9.77 4.98 11.93
N VAL A 80 10.71 5.29 12.82
CA VAL A 80 11.73 6.34 12.61
C VAL A 80 13.04 5.65 12.25
N TYR A 81 13.48 5.76 10.99
CA TYR A 81 14.68 5.14 10.43
C TYR A 81 14.67 3.60 10.31
N ASP A 82 13.55 3.01 9.87
CA ASP A 82 13.41 1.57 9.58
C ASP A 82 13.52 0.64 10.82
N TYR A 83 13.64 1.22 12.02
CA TYR A 83 13.52 0.51 13.28
C TYR A 83 12.22 0.94 13.98
N ALA A 84 11.32 -0.02 14.17
CA ALA A 84 10.20 0.16 15.09
C ALA A 84 10.73 -0.06 16.53
N LEU A 85 10.78 1.00 17.33
CA LEU A 85 11.09 0.89 18.75
C LEU A 85 9.80 0.52 19.49
N ASP A 86 9.73 -0.70 20.02
CA ASP A 86 8.61 -1.14 20.88
C ASP A 86 8.70 -0.45 22.25
N LEU A 87 7.94 0.63 22.39
CA LEU A 87 7.90 1.43 23.61
C LEU A 87 7.26 0.70 24.79
N ASP A 88 6.38 -0.27 24.53
CA ASP A 88 5.71 -1.04 25.58
C ASP A 88 6.70 -2.05 26.17
N ALA A 89 7.40 -2.80 25.32
CA ALA A 89 8.46 -3.70 25.76
C ALA A 89 9.61 -2.95 26.47
N ALA A 90 9.97 -1.76 25.98
CA ALA A 90 10.96 -0.91 26.63
C ALA A 90 10.49 -0.43 28.01
N ARG A 91 9.22 -0.02 28.14
CA ARG A 91 8.62 0.39 29.42
C ARG A 91 8.63 -0.75 30.43
N ASP A 92 8.27 -1.95 30.01
CA ASP A 92 8.29 -3.15 30.87
C ASP A 92 9.69 -3.46 31.37
N GLU A 93 10.72 -3.38 30.51
CA GLU A 93 12.11 -3.61 30.89
C GLU A 93 12.61 -2.56 31.90
N ILE A 94 12.29 -1.28 31.68
CA ILE A 94 12.62 -0.22 32.63
C ILE A 94 11.92 -0.46 33.97
N GLY A 95 10.63 -0.82 33.95
CA GLY A 95 9.86 -1.13 35.15
C GLY A 95 10.48 -2.26 35.98
N ARG A 96 10.89 -3.36 35.33
CA ARG A 96 11.61 -4.46 35.99
C ARG A 96 12.92 -4.00 36.61
N ARG A 97 13.72 -3.19 35.91
CA ARG A 97 14.99 -2.66 36.45
C ARG A 97 14.76 -1.76 37.66
N LEU A 98 13.76 -0.90 37.60
CA LEU A 98 13.38 -0.03 38.73
C LEU A 98 12.89 -0.84 39.92
N ALA A 99 12.13 -1.91 39.71
CA ALA A 99 11.72 -2.82 40.78
C ALA A 99 12.93 -3.47 41.45
N ARG A 100 13.88 -4.01 40.68
CA ARG A 100 15.13 -4.55 41.23
C ARG A 100 15.94 -3.53 42.03
N LEU A 101 16.00 -2.28 41.55
CA LEU A 101 16.68 -1.20 42.28
C LEU A 101 15.97 -0.86 43.59
N ARG A 102 14.63 -0.93 43.63
CA ARG A 102 13.85 -0.75 44.85
C ARG A 102 14.08 -1.88 45.83
N ASP A 103 14.01 -3.13 45.36
CA ASP A 103 14.28 -4.31 46.18
C ASP A 103 15.70 -4.29 46.77
N ALA A 104 16.68 -3.76 46.02
CA ALA A 104 18.04 -3.58 46.50
C ALA A 104 18.22 -2.38 47.46
N GLY A 105 17.34 -1.38 47.39
CA GLY A 105 17.35 -0.18 48.24
C GLY A 105 16.62 -0.35 49.58
N ASP A 106 15.75 -1.35 49.70
CA ASP A 106 15.00 -1.66 50.93
C ASP A 106 15.79 -2.56 51.91
N GLY A 107 17.06 -2.87 51.59
CA GLY A 107 18.03 -3.48 52.50
C GLY A 107 18.90 -2.44 53.20
N GLY A 108 18.32 -1.74 54.18
CA GLY A 108 19.06 -0.92 55.15
C GLY A 108 19.69 -1.76 56.26
#